data_AF-A0A2W4S8N7-F1
#
_entry.id   AF-A0A2W4S8N7-F1
#
_cell.length_a   1.000
_cell.length_b   1.000
_cell.length_c   1.000
_cell.angle_alpha   90.00
_cell.angle_beta   90.00
_cell.angle_gamma   90.00
#
_symmetry.space_group_name_H-M   'P 1'
#
loop_
_entity.id
_entity.type
_entity.pdbx_description
1 polymer ?
#
loop_
_entity_poly.entity_id
_entity_poly.type
_entity_poly.pdbx_seq_one_letter_code
_entity_poly.pdbx_strand_id
1 'polypeptide(L)'
;DLFGRELLLPRKRARALHLEGMTALEIATKLGAPFDVVALQLLDALLIPAVEPEPEEAEVSPPKPLNDEQREAARHRGVPYLLEAGPGTGKTQTLVGRVAGLVDEGIDPRSILVLTFSNKAAGELSERIAGLRPEAASAMWIGTFHAFGLDLVRRYHKQLGFPKEPRMMDRSEAIAIMEREYLALNLTHHREFMNPDRPLKDMLTAVSRAKDEVADADRYAALAKEMLDKAADPD
;
A
#
# COMPACT_ATOMS: atom_id res chain seq x y z
N ASP A 1 -4.71 25.56 -3.14
CA ASP A 1 -4.04 24.25 -3.07
C ASP A 1 -3.48 23.91 -4.44
N LEU A 2 -2.16 24.01 -4.62
CA LEU A 2 -1.46 23.79 -5.89
C LEU A 2 -1.70 22.38 -6.45
N PHE A 3 -1.85 21.39 -5.57
CA PHE A 3 -2.07 19.99 -5.94
C PHE A 3 -3.44 19.75 -6.57
N GLY A 4 -4.51 20.33 -6.01
CA GLY A 4 -5.85 20.24 -6.58
C GLY A 4 -5.96 20.85 -7.99
N ARG A 5 -5.21 21.93 -8.26
CA ARG A 5 -5.18 22.56 -9.59
C ARG A 5 -4.45 21.71 -10.63
N GLU A 6 -3.31 21.14 -10.26
CA GLU A 6 -2.54 20.26 -11.15
C GLU A 6 -3.30 18.98 -11.51
N LEU A 7 -4.10 18.44 -10.58
CA LEU A 7 -4.96 17.29 -10.84
C LEU A 7 -6.12 17.61 -11.80
N LEU A 8 -6.77 18.77 -11.62
CA LEU A 8 -7.93 19.18 -12.43
C LEU A 8 -7.52 19.67 -13.83
N LEU A 9 -6.42 20.42 -13.92
CA LEU A 9 -5.93 21.00 -15.17
C LEU A 9 -4.39 20.96 -15.17
N PRO A 10 -3.77 19.83 -15.56
CA PRO A 10 -2.31 19.74 -15.62
C PRO A 10 -1.69 20.86 -16.46
N ARG A 11 -0.54 21.41 -16.07
CA ARG A 11 0.08 22.56 -16.77
C ARG A 11 0.29 22.31 -18.26
N LYS A 12 0.74 21.11 -18.62
CA LYS A 12 0.90 20.70 -20.03
C LYS A 12 -0.41 20.83 -20.82
N ARG A 13 -1.53 20.43 -20.21
CA ARG A 13 -2.86 20.50 -20.81
C ARG A 13 -3.39 21.93 -20.86
N ALA A 14 -3.18 22.71 -19.81
CA ALA A 14 -3.52 24.14 -19.79
C ALA A 14 -2.83 24.90 -20.92
N ARG A 15 -1.52 24.69 -21.08
CA ARG A 15 -0.71 25.28 -22.14
C ARG A 15 -1.17 24.83 -23.53
N ALA A 16 -1.46 23.54 -23.72
CA ALA A 16 -1.97 23.03 -25.00
C ALA A 16 -3.28 23.70 -25.41
N LEU A 17 -4.28 23.76 -24.51
CA LEU A 17 -5.56 24.42 -24.77
C LEU A 17 -5.39 25.90 -25.10
N HIS A 18 -4.45 26.58 -24.44
CA HIS A 18 -4.16 27.97 -24.76
C HIS A 18 -3.47 28.14 -26.11
N LEU A 19 -2.52 27.25 -26.46
CA LEU A 19 -1.87 27.23 -27.77
C LEU A 19 -2.84 26.85 -28.90
N GLU A 20 -3.91 26.12 -28.59
CA GLU A 20 -5.06 25.87 -29.49
C GLU A 20 -5.98 27.10 -29.63
N GLY A 21 -5.66 28.22 -28.99
CA GLY A 21 -6.36 29.49 -29.12
C GLY A 21 -7.43 29.75 -28.06
N MET A 22 -7.59 28.87 -27.06
CA MET A 22 -8.58 29.09 -26.00
C MET A 22 -8.09 30.11 -24.96
N THR A 23 -8.98 31.03 -24.59
CA THR A 23 -8.80 31.95 -23.47
C THR A 23 -9.02 31.24 -22.13
N ALA A 24 -8.53 31.84 -21.04
CA ALA A 24 -8.77 31.34 -19.69
C ALA A 24 -10.28 31.19 -19.37
N LEU A 25 -11.10 32.10 -19.89
CA LEU A 25 -12.56 32.07 -19.70
C LEU A 25 -13.21 30.89 -20.44
N GLU A 26 -12.80 30.63 -21.67
CA GLU A 26 -13.30 29.49 -22.46
C GLU A 26 -12.86 28.16 -21.84
N ILE A 27 -11.64 28.07 -21.33
CA ILE A 27 -11.14 26.89 -20.62
C ILE A 27 -11.92 26.68 -19.31
N ALA A 28 -12.16 27.74 -18.53
CA ALA A 28 -12.95 27.68 -17.31
C ALA A 28 -14.39 27.21 -17.58
N THR A 29 -15.02 27.75 -18.62
CA THR A 29 -16.37 27.36 -19.06
C THR A 29 -16.40 25.90 -19.50
N LYS A 30 -15.42 25.47 -20.29
CA LYS A 30 -15.29 24.10 -20.80
C LYS A 30 -15.09 23.07 -19.68
N LEU A 31 -14.39 23.43 -18.60
CA LEU A 31 -14.08 22.53 -17.49
C LEU A 31 -15.08 22.64 -16.32
N GLY A 32 -16.00 23.61 -16.35
CA GLY A 32 -16.85 23.92 -15.19
C GLY A 32 -16.04 24.36 -13.96
N ALA A 33 -14.87 24.97 -14.18
CA ALA A 33 -13.94 25.35 -13.13
C ALA A 33 -14.00 26.86 -12.85
N PRO A 34 -13.71 27.32 -11.61
CA PRO A 34 -13.60 28.75 -11.33
C PRO A 34 -12.54 29.43 -12.20
N PHE A 35 -12.85 30.62 -12.71
CA PHE A 35 -11.93 31.38 -13.57
C PHE A 35 -10.55 31.56 -12.95
N ASP A 36 -10.48 31.94 -11.67
CA ASP A 36 -9.22 32.20 -10.98
C ASP A 36 -8.31 30.97 -10.90
N VAL A 37 -8.90 29.77 -10.81
CA VAL A 37 -8.16 28.50 -10.81
C VAL A 37 -7.49 28.26 -12.16
N VAL A 38 -8.24 28.48 -13.24
CA VAL A 38 -7.73 28.30 -14.61
C VAL A 38 -6.72 29.39 -14.97
N ALA A 39 -6.97 30.64 -14.59
CA ALA A 39 -6.08 31.76 -14.84
C ALA A 39 -4.73 31.58 -14.15
N LEU A 40 -4.72 31.20 -12.88
CA LEU A 40 -3.47 30.91 -12.16
C LEU A 40 -2.73 29.69 -12.74
N GLN A 41 -3.46 28.64 -13.14
CA GLN A 41 -2.84 27.46 -13.73
C GLN A 41 -2.24 27.74 -15.11
N LEU A 42 -2.86 28.63 -15.90
CA LEU A 42 -2.29 29.11 -17.16
C LEU A 42 -1.05 29.97 -16.94
N LEU A 43 -1.07 30.84 -15.93
CA LEU A 43 0.10 31.63 -15.54
C LEU A 43 1.27 30.71 -15.19
N ASP A 44 1.02 29.70 -14.35
CA ASP A 44 2.02 28.70 -13.97
C ASP A 44 2.50 27.89 -15.20
N ALA A 45 1.61 27.53 -16.12
CA ALA A 45 1.96 26.74 -17.31
C ALA A 45 2.75 27.52 -18.38
N LEU A 46 2.56 28.84 -18.45
CA LEU A 46 3.18 29.71 -19.46
C LEU A 46 4.47 30.34 -18.97
N LEU A 47 4.56 30.71 -17.69
CA LEU A 47 5.68 31.46 -17.13
C LEU A 47 6.70 30.59 -16.40
N ILE A 48 6.30 29.42 -15.88
CA ILE A 48 7.24 28.51 -15.21
C ILE A 48 7.89 27.63 -16.29
N PRO A 49 9.24 27.54 -16.33
CA PRO A 49 9.92 26.63 -17.25
C PRO A 49 9.40 25.21 -17.08
N ALA A 50 9.11 24.55 -18.19
CA ALA A 50 8.80 23.13 -18.14
C ALA A 50 10.07 22.40 -17.69
N VAL A 51 10.08 21.94 -16.44
CA VAL A 51 10.94 20.82 -16.06
C VAL A 51 10.31 19.63 -16.74
N GLU A 52 10.76 19.33 -17.96
CA GLU A 52 10.56 17.99 -18.46
C GLU A 52 11.24 17.10 -17.42
N PRO A 53 10.51 16.17 -16.76
CA PRO A 53 11.25 15.08 -16.16
C PRO A 53 12.06 14.54 -17.33
N GLU A 54 13.40 14.63 -17.23
CA GLU A 54 14.22 13.76 -18.05
C GLU A 54 13.56 12.40 -17.93
N PRO A 55 13.35 11.66 -19.03
CA PRO A 55 13.02 10.27 -18.85
C PRO A 55 14.11 9.76 -17.91
N GLU A 56 13.73 9.43 -16.68
CA GLU A 56 14.29 8.25 -16.06
C GLU A 56 13.89 7.16 -17.07
N GLU A 57 14.66 7.05 -18.16
CA GLU A 57 15.37 5.82 -18.40
C GLU A 57 15.97 5.49 -17.04
N ALA A 58 15.15 4.86 -16.19
CA ALA A 58 15.67 3.91 -15.26
C ALA A 58 16.40 2.96 -16.20
N GLU A 59 17.70 3.24 -16.44
CA GLU A 59 18.65 2.23 -16.78
C GLU A 59 18.48 1.24 -15.63
N VAL A 60 17.54 0.31 -15.81
CA VAL A 60 17.37 -0.83 -14.94
C VAL A 60 18.65 -1.60 -15.18
N SER A 61 19.68 -1.21 -14.44
CA SER A 61 20.99 -1.81 -14.53
C SER A 61 20.75 -3.30 -14.41
N PRO A 62 21.19 -4.10 -15.39
CA PRO A 62 20.90 -5.51 -15.40
C PRO A 62 21.32 -6.07 -14.03
N PRO A 63 20.46 -6.88 -13.40
CA PRO A 63 20.69 -7.30 -12.03
C PRO A 63 22.10 -7.88 -11.88
N LYS A 64 22.85 -7.38 -10.89
CA LYS A 64 24.23 -7.80 -10.64
C LYS A 64 24.29 -9.33 -10.56
N PRO A 65 25.32 -9.97 -11.15
CA PRO A 65 25.46 -11.42 -11.08
C PRO A 65 25.51 -11.88 -9.62
N LEU A 66 24.83 -13.00 -9.33
CA LEU A 66 24.84 -13.61 -8.00
C LEU A 66 26.24 -14.13 -7.67
N ASN A 67 26.70 -13.88 -6.45
CA ASN A 67 27.85 -14.61 -5.89
C ASN A 67 27.48 -16.09 -5.63
N ASP A 68 28.45 -16.92 -5.24
CA ASP A 68 28.22 -18.36 -5.13
C ASP A 68 27.22 -18.71 -4.01
N GLU A 69 27.27 -18.06 -2.85
CA GLU A 69 26.31 -18.27 -1.75
C GLU A 69 24.88 -17.87 -2.14
N GLN A 70 24.72 -16.72 -2.80
CA GLN A 70 23.43 -16.26 -3.32
C GLN A 70 22.90 -17.20 -4.40
N ARG A 71 23.78 -17.74 -5.24
CA ARG A 71 23.41 -18.69 -6.29
C ARG A 71 22.95 -20.02 -5.69
N GLU A 72 23.63 -20.50 -4.66
CA GLU A 72 23.23 -21.68 -3.90
C GLU A 72 21.84 -21.46 -3.25
N ALA A 73 21.66 -20.35 -2.54
CA ALA A 73 20.38 -19.99 -1.93
C ALA A 73 19.25 -19.84 -2.97
N ALA A 74 19.55 -19.24 -4.12
CA ALA A 74 18.59 -19.08 -5.22
C ALA A 74 18.19 -20.42 -5.86
N ARG A 75 19.08 -21.42 -5.84
CA ARG A 75 18.86 -22.77 -6.40
C ARG A 75 18.11 -23.71 -5.45
N HIS A 76 17.91 -23.35 -4.18
CA HIS A 76 17.19 -24.21 -3.25
C HIS A 76 15.78 -24.60 -3.79
N ARG A 77 15.37 -25.87 -3.71
CA ARG A 77 14.04 -26.36 -4.14
C ARG A 77 13.45 -27.29 -3.09
N GLY A 78 12.13 -27.49 -3.12
CA GLY A 78 11.43 -28.42 -2.23
C GLY A 78 10.97 -27.78 -0.92
N VAL A 79 11.68 -28.07 0.17
CA VAL A 79 11.24 -27.75 1.55
C VAL A 79 11.22 -26.23 1.83
N PRO A 80 10.55 -25.79 2.93
CA PRO A 80 10.64 -24.40 3.37
C PRO A 80 12.10 -23.97 3.60
N TYR A 81 12.43 -22.74 3.19
CA TYR A 81 13.80 -22.21 3.25
C TYR A 81 13.80 -20.81 3.87
N LEU A 82 14.60 -20.63 4.92
CA LEU A 82 14.82 -19.35 5.57
C LEU A 82 16.17 -18.79 5.14
N LEU A 83 16.14 -17.65 4.43
CA LEU A 83 17.36 -16.94 4.03
C LEU A 83 17.73 -15.86 5.06
N GLU A 84 18.57 -16.24 6.02
CA GLU A 84 19.21 -15.28 6.93
C GLU A 84 20.35 -14.55 6.21
N ALA A 85 20.42 -13.24 6.39
CA ALA A 85 21.39 -12.40 5.71
C ALA A 85 21.45 -11.04 6.41
N GLY A 86 22.64 -10.45 6.50
CA GLY A 86 22.81 -9.12 7.09
C GLY A 86 22.26 -8.00 6.20
N PRO A 87 22.13 -6.77 6.70
CA PRO A 87 21.84 -5.59 5.87
C PRO A 87 22.83 -5.48 4.69
N GLY A 88 22.34 -5.17 3.49
CA GLY A 88 23.18 -4.97 2.31
C GLY A 88 23.76 -6.23 1.64
N THR A 89 23.51 -7.42 2.18
CA THR A 89 24.07 -8.70 1.66
C THR A 89 23.38 -9.24 0.39
N GLY A 90 22.37 -8.54 -0.13
CA GLY A 90 21.70 -8.92 -1.38
C GLY A 90 20.57 -9.95 -1.25
N LYS A 91 19.82 -9.95 -0.13
CA LYS A 91 18.58 -10.76 0.02
C LYS A 91 17.63 -10.61 -1.17
N THR A 92 17.34 -9.37 -1.54
CA THR A 92 16.48 -9.03 -2.67
C THR A 92 17.04 -9.58 -3.98
N GLN A 93 18.35 -9.45 -4.19
CA GLN A 93 19.02 -9.97 -5.38
C GLN A 93 18.92 -11.50 -5.47
N THR A 94 19.08 -12.17 -4.33
CA THR A 94 18.91 -13.63 -4.20
C THR A 94 17.48 -14.07 -4.51
N LEU A 95 16.48 -13.34 -4.00
CA LEU A 95 15.06 -13.61 -4.26
C LEU A 95 14.73 -13.45 -5.76
N VAL A 96 15.21 -12.37 -6.40
CA VAL A 96 15.03 -12.14 -7.83
C VAL A 96 15.66 -13.28 -8.65
N GLY A 97 16.89 -13.67 -8.32
CA GLY A 97 17.56 -14.79 -8.97
C GLY A 97 16.86 -16.14 -8.75
N ARG A 98 16.27 -16.36 -7.57
CA ARG A 98 15.44 -17.54 -7.27
C ARG A 98 14.22 -17.59 -8.18
N VAL A 99 13.49 -16.49 -8.29
CA VAL A 99 12.29 -16.40 -9.12
C VAL A 99 12.65 -16.62 -10.59
N ALA A 100 13.69 -15.98 -11.09
CA ALA A 100 14.18 -16.21 -12.46
C ALA A 100 14.54 -17.68 -12.70
N GLY A 101 15.23 -18.32 -11.74
CA GLY A 101 15.59 -19.74 -11.83
C GLY A 101 14.37 -20.67 -11.85
N LEU A 102 13.32 -20.39 -11.07
CA LEU A 102 12.07 -21.18 -11.11
C LEU A 102 11.39 -21.07 -12.48
N VAL A 103 11.36 -19.86 -13.05
CA VAL A 103 10.81 -19.61 -14.38
C VAL A 103 11.62 -20.34 -15.45
N ASP A 104 12.95 -20.32 -15.36
CA ASP A 104 13.86 -21.02 -16.29
C ASP A 104 13.70 -22.54 -16.24
N GLU A 105 13.31 -23.07 -15.08
CA GLU A 105 12.98 -24.49 -14.89
C GLU A 105 11.58 -24.85 -15.42
N GLY A 106 10.84 -23.89 -15.98
CA GLY A 106 9.51 -24.11 -16.56
C GLY A 106 8.36 -24.03 -15.57
N ILE A 107 8.59 -23.52 -14.35
CA ILE A 107 7.51 -23.27 -13.40
C ILE A 107 6.62 -22.14 -13.94
N ASP A 108 5.31 -22.39 -13.99
CA ASP A 108 4.33 -21.39 -14.41
C ASP A 108 4.39 -20.16 -13.48
N PRO A 109 4.72 -18.96 -14.00
CA PRO A 109 4.79 -17.75 -13.18
C PRO A 109 3.51 -17.46 -12.39
N ARG A 110 2.34 -17.89 -12.90
CA ARG A 110 1.05 -17.72 -12.21
C ARG A 110 0.95 -18.53 -10.92
N SER A 111 1.81 -19.51 -10.73
CA SER A 111 1.92 -20.30 -9.49
C SER A 111 2.88 -19.68 -8.46
N ILE A 112 3.56 -18.58 -8.82
CA ILE A 112 4.54 -17.91 -7.96
C ILE A 112 3.90 -16.70 -7.29
N LEU A 113 4.02 -16.64 -5.95
CA LEU A 113 3.56 -15.55 -5.11
C LEU A 113 4.75 -14.86 -4.43
N VAL A 114 4.89 -13.55 -4.64
CA VAL A 114 5.92 -12.71 -4.02
C VAL A 114 5.27 -11.65 -3.14
N LEU A 115 5.49 -11.73 -1.83
CA LEU A 115 4.94 -10.80 -0.84
C LEU A 115 6.02 -9.90 -0.24
N THR A 116 5.68 -8.63 0.00
CA THR A 116 6.51 -7.67 0.71
C THR A 116 5.67 -6.72 1.57
N PHE A 117 6.30 -5.86 2.35
CA PHE A 117 5.61 -4.95 3.28
C PHE A 117 5.24 -3.59 2.68
N SER A 118 5.83 -3.19 1.55
CA SER A 118 5.56 -1.88 0.95
C SER A 118 5.31 -1.96 -0.56
N ASN A 119 4.46 -1.05 -1.05
CA ASN A 119 4.19 -0.94 -2.48
C ASN A 119 5.46 -0.58 -3.27
N LYS A 120 6.35 0.24 -2.69
CA LYS A 120 7.64 0.57 -3.27
C LYS A 120 8.50 -0.68 -3.48
N ALA A 121 8.64 -1.52 -2.45
CA ALA A 121 9.42 -2.76 -2.58
C ALA A 121 8.77 -3.74 -3.57
N ALA A 122 7.44 -3.76 -3.67
CA ALA A 122 6.75 -4.60 -4.64
C ALA A 122 7.03 -4.14 -6.08
N GLY A 123 6.97 -2.83 -6.34
CA GLY A 123 7.35 -2.23 -7.61
C GLY A 123 8.80 -2.54 -7.98
N GLU A 124 9.74 -2.28 -7.08
CA GLU A 124 11.16 -2.56 -7.29
C GLU A 124 11.44 -4.05 -7.57
N LEU A 125 10.76 -4.97 -6.86
CA LEU A 125 10.87 -6.40 -7.11
C LEU A 125 10.30 -6.77 -8.49
N SER A 126 9.15 -6.22 -8.85
CA SER A 126 8.52 -6.43 -10.16
C SER A 126 9.43 -5.96 -11.29
N GLU A 127 10.00 -4.76 -11.18
CA GLU A 127 10.93 -4.20 -12.18
C GLU A 127 12.20 -5.05 -12.31
N ARG A 128 12.79 -5.47 -11.19
CA ARG A 128 13.99 -6.33 -11.21
C ARG A 128 13.73 -7.69 -11.85
N ILE A 129 12.58 -8.30 -11.58
CA ILE A 129 12.19 -9.57 -12.19
C ILE A 129 11.88 -9.36 -13.68
N ALA A 130 11.17 -8.28 -14.04
CA ALA A 130 10.89 -7.93 -15.42
C ALA A 130 12.16 -7.69 -16.24
N GLY A 131 13.20 -7.08 -15.65
CA GLY A 131 14.50 -6.91 -16.28
C GLY A 131 15.21 -8.23 -16.64
N LEU A 132 14.86 -9.34 -15.97
CA LEU A 132 15.36 -10.68 -16.31
C LEU A 132 14.38 -11.45 -17.20
N ARG A 133 13.09 -11.42 -16.87
CA ARG A 133 12.02 -12.22 -17.48
C ARG A 133 10.74 -11.37 -17.60
N PRO A 134 10.61 -10.53 -18.65
CA PRO A 134 9.50 -9.60 -18.80
C PRO A 134 8.12 -10.27 -18.78
N GLU A 135 7.96 -11.37 -19.53
CA GLU A 135 6.69 -12.10 -19.62
C GLU A 135 6.30 -12.80 -18.32
N ALA A 136 7.29 -13.22 -17.52
CA ALA A 136 7.00 -13.87 -16.25
C ALA A 136 6.54 -12.87 -15.19
N ALA A 137 7.15 -11.68 -15.15
CA ALA A 137 6.83 -10.65 -14.17
C ALA A 137 5.37 -10.19 -14.27
N SER A 138 4.82 -10.09 -15.47
CA SER A 138 3.43 -9.67 -15.69
C SER A 138 2.40 -10.76 -15.34
N ALA A 139 2.79 -12.03 -15.39
CA ALA A 139 1.91 -13.16 -15.12
C ALA A 139 1.89 -13.59 -13.64
N MET A 140 2.94 -13.27 -12.87
CA MET A 140 3.04 -13.64 -11.46
C MET A 140 2.35 -12.66 -10.53
N TRP A 141 2.05 -13.11 -9.30
CA TRP A 141 1.51 -12.23 -8.27
C TRP A 141 2.65 -11.62 -7.44
N ILE A 142 2.85 -10.30 -7.55
CA ILE A 142 3.82 -9.53 -6.76
C ILE A 142 3.09 -8.38 -6.07
N GLY A 143 3.23 -8.26 -4.76
CA GLY A 143 2.51 -7.22 -4.03
C GLY A 143 2.70 -7.24 -2.53
N THR A 144 1.84 -6.51 -1.84
CA THR A 144 1.84 -6.45 -0.38
C THR A 144 0.89 -7.48 0.23
N PHE A 145 1.11 -7.83 1.51
CA PHE A 145 0.16 -8.68 2.26
C PHE A 145 -1.27 -8.12 2.22
N HIS A 146 -1.44 -6.81 2.33
CA HIS A 146 -2.76 -6.17 2.24
C HIS A 146 -3.40 -6.31 0.85
N ALA A 147 -2.64 -6.08 -0.22
CA ALA A 147 -3.13 -6.26 -1.58
C ALA A 147 -3.53 -7.72 -1.85
N PHE A 148 -2.75 -8.67 -1.33
CA PHE A 148 -3.05 -10.10 -1.44
C PHE A 148 -4.32 -10.47 -0.68
N GLY A 149 -4.44 -10.01 0.57
CA GLY A 149 -5.64 -10.24 1.38
C GLY A 149 -6.89 -9.69 0.71
N LEU A 150 -6.85 -8.46 0.19
CA LEU A 150 -7.98 -7.86 -0.51
C LEU A 150 -8.34 -8.63 -1.79
N ASP A 151 -7.34 -9.07 -2.54
CA ASP A 151 -7.54 -9.89 -3.74
C ASP A 151 -8.20 -11.24 -3.41
N LEU A 152 -7.79 -11.90 -2.33
CA LEU A 152 -8.47 -13.10 -1.82
C LEU A 152 -9.92 -12.81 -1.43
N VAL A 153 -10.18 -11.72 -0.69
CA VAL A 153 -11.53 -11.35 -0.30
C VAL A 153 -12.39 -11.11 -1.54
N ARG A 154 -11.89 -10.42 -2.56
CA ARG A 154 -12.61 -10.17 -3.81
C ARG A 154 -12.91 -11.46 -4.59
N ARG A 155 -11.96 -12.40 -4.65
CA ARG A 155 -12.14 -13.69 -5.33
C ARG A 155 -13.16 -14.58 -4.62
N TYR A 156 -13.13 -14.61 -3.29
CA TYR A 156 -13.93 -15.51 -2.45
C TYR A 156 -15.05 -14.79 -1.69
N HIS A 157 -15.49 -13.64 -2.20
CA HIS A 157 -16.41 -12.74 -1.47
C HIS A 157 -17.72 -13.43 -1.08
N LYS A 158 -18.24 -14.33 -1.91
CA LYS A 158 -19.48 -15.08 -1.64
C LYS A 158 -19.34 -16.00 -0.43
N GLN A 159 -18.24 -16.75 -0.36
CA GLN A 159 -17.94 -17.67 0.74
C GLN A 159 -17.72 -16.91 2.06
N LEU A 160 -17.16 -15.71 1.97
CA LEU A 160 -16.89 -14.85 3.12
C LEU A 160 -18.09 -13.97 3.52
N GLY A 161 -19.20 -14.00 2.77
CA GLY A 161 -20.36 -13.15 3.04
C GLY A 161 -20.14 -11.66 2.75
N PHE A 162 -19.14 -11.32 1.92
CA PHE A 162 -18.82 -9.94 1.54
C PHE A 162 -19.40 -9.56 0.16
N PRO A 163 -19.66 -8.26 -0.06
CA PRO A 163 -19.90 -7.75 -1.41
C PRO A 163 -18.66 -7.96 -2.29
N LYS A 164 -18.87 -8.02 -3.61
CA LYS A 164 -17.80 -8.25 -4.59
C LYS A 164 -16.65 -7.22 -4.47
N GLU A 165 -17.01 -5.98 -4.18
CA GLU A 165 -16.08 -4.88 -3.95
C GLU A 165 -16.30 -4.36 -2.53
N PRO A 166 -15.64 -4.95 -1.51
CA PRO A 166 -15.77 -4.47 -0.15
C PRO A 166 -15.16 -3.08 -0.02
N ARG A 167 -15.86 -2.21 0.70
CA ARG A 167 -15.37 -0.88 1.04
C ARG A 167 -14.34 -0.99 2.17
N MET A 168 -13.16 -0.45 1.95
CA MET A 168 -12.14 -0.35 3.00
C MET A 168 -12.51 0.80 3.93
N MET A 169 -12.51 0.52 5.23
CA MET A 169 -12.71 1.53 6.26
C MET A 169 -11.39 2.24 6.55
N ASP A 170 -11.41 3.57 6.55
CA ASP A 170 -10.24 4.34 6.96
C ASP A 170 -10.19 4.56 8.48
N ARG A 171 -9.11 5.16 8.95
CA ARG A 171 -8.90 5.40 10.39
C ARG A 171 -9.91 6.39 10.97
N SER A 172 -10.32 7.40 10.21
CA SER A 172 -11.27 8.42 10.66
C SER A 172 -12.67 7.84 10.83
N GLU A 173 -13.09 6.99 9.90
CA GLU A 173 -14.32 6.22 9.99
C GLU A 173 -14.29 5.24 11.16
N ALA A 174 -13.16 4.57 11.40
CA ALA A 174 -13.00 3.70 12.57
C ALA A 174 -13.15 4.48 13.89
N ILE A 175 -12.60 5.70 13.97
CA ILE A 175 -12.76 6.59 15.11
C ILE A 175 -14.22 7.00 15.29
N ALA A 176 -14.91 7.40 14.22
CA ALA A 176 -16.31 7.81 14.28
C ALA A 176 -17.24 6.66 14.73
N ILE A 177 -16.97 5.43 14.28
CA ILE A 177 -17.69 4.25 14.78
C ILE A 177 -17.39 4.03 16.25
N MET A 178 -16.11 4.07 16.65
CA MET A 178 -15.72 3.87 18.04
C MET A 178 -16.33 4.93 18.97
N GLU A 179 -16.41 6.20 18.55
CA GLU A 179 -17.04 7.28 19.32
C GLU A 179 -18.51 6.99 19.60
N ARG A 180 -19.25 6.52 18.59
CA ARG A 180 -20.67 6.16 18.75
C ARG A 180 -20.84 4.99 19.71
N GLU A 181 -20.04 3.94 19.58
CA GLU A 181 -20.13 2.76 20.45
C GLU A 181 -19.61 3.05 21.86
N TYR A 182 -18.60 3.90 22.00
CA TYR A 182 -18.00 4.27 23.29
C TYR A 182 -19.04 4.86 24.26
N LEU A 183 -19.98 5.66 23.76
CA LEU A 183 -21.08 6.19 24.56
C LEU A 183 -22.02 5.08 25.08
N ALA A 184 -22.16 3.98 24.34
CA ALA A 184 -22.99 2.83 24.74
C ALA A 184 -22.29 1.90 25.75
N LEU A 185 -20.95 1.87 25.76
CA LEU A 185 -20.16 1.00 26.64
C LEU A 185 -20.20 1.38 28.13
N ASN A 186 -20.75 2.56 28.49
CA ASN A 186 -20.90 3.01 29.88
C ASN A 186 -19.64 2.88 30.75
N LEU A 187 -18.46 3.12 30.15
CA LEU A 187 -17.18 2.91 30.81
C LEU A 187 -16.95 3.89 31.97
N THR A 188 -16.42 3.37 33.08
CA THR A 188 -16.15 4.12 34.31
C THR A 188 -14.76 4.77 34.30
N HIS A 189 -13.73 4.04 33.88
CA HIS A 189 -12.31 4.43 34.03
C HIS A 189 -11.68 5.09 32.80
N HIS A 190 -12.37 5.14 31.66
CA HIS A 190 -11.84 5.68 30.39
C HIS A 190 -12.42 7.04 29.99
N ARG A 191 -13.10 7.73 30.92
CA ARG A 191 -13.71 9.06 30.69
C ARG A 191 -12.68 10.18 30.80
N GLU A 192 -11.84 10.33 29.78
CA GLU A 192 -10.90 11.46 29.70
C GLU A 192 -11.61 12.72 29.15
N PHE A 193 -12.10 13.58 30.06
CA PHE A 193 -12.86 14.78 29.67
C PHE A 193 -12.04 15.83 28.92
N MET A 194 -10.72 15.86 29.13
CA MET A 194 -9.83 16.84 28.51
C MET A 194 -9.43 16.46 27.07
N ASN A 195 -9.50 15.17 26.72
CA ASN A 195 -9.11 14.69 25.40
C ASN A 195 -9.98 13.48 24.99
N PRO A 196 -11.23 13.71 24.57
CA PRO A 196 -12.21 12.63 24.34
C PRO A 196 -11.82 11.67 23.21
N ASP A 197 -10.91 12.08 22.32
CA ASP A 197 -10.42 11.26 21.20
C ASP A 197 -9.32 10.26 21.60
N ARG A 198 -8.58 10.53 22.68
CA ARG A 198 -7.45 9.71 23.12
C ARG A 198 -7.87 8.29 23.54
N PRO A 199 -8.88 8.09 24.41
CA PRO A 199 -9.36 6.75 24.75
C PRO A 199 -9.80 5.95 23.52
N LEU A 200 -10.43 6.61 22.54
CA LEU A 200 -10.88 5.96 21.29
C LEU A 200 -9.70 5.46 20.46
N LYS A 201 -8.64 6.28 20.34
CA LYS A 201 -7.42 5.91 19.62
C LYS A 201 -6.70 4.75 20.29
N ASP A 202 -6.65 4.73 21.62
CA ASP A 202 -6.00 3.65 22.38
C ASP A 202 -6.79 2.34 22.22
N MET A 203 -8.13 2.38 22.29
CA MET A 203 -8.99 1.23 22.01
C MET A 203 -8.80 0.68 20.60
N LEU A 204 -8.78 1.55 19.58
CA LEU A 204 -8.54 1.14 18.20
C LEU A 204 -7.15 0.52 18.02
N THR A 205 -6.14 1.03 18.74
CA THR A 205 -4.79 0.44 18.75
C THR A 205 -4.81 -0.96 19.34
N ALA A 206 -5.52 -1.16 20.45
CA ALA A 206 -5.69 -2.47 21.08
C ALA A 206 -6.42 -3.46 20.15
N VAL A 207 -7.49 -3.03 19.48
CA VAL A 207 -8.20 -3.81 18.46
C VAL A 207 -7.29 -4.15 17.27
N SER A 208 -6.47 -3.20 16.80
CA SER A 208 -5.50 -3.46 15.73
C SER A 208 -4.50 -4.54 16.13
N ARG A 209 -3.95 -4.46 17.34
CA ARG A 209 -3.02 -5.47 17.87
C ARG A 209 -3.67 -6.84 18.02
N ALA A 210 -4.92 -6.90 18.49
CA ALA A 210 -5.66 -8.14 18.54
C ALA A 210 -5.78 -8.79 17.15
N LYS A 211 -6.08 -7.99 16.12
CA LYS A 211 -6.17 -8.46 14.73
C LYS A 211 -4.82 -8.94 14.19
N ASP A 212 -3.71 -8.26 14.50
CA ASP A 212 -2.36 -8.68 14.11
C ASP A 212 -2.01 -10.06 14.69
N GLU A 213 -2.47 -10.34 15.91
CA GLU A 213 -2.30 -11.63 16.60
C GLU A 213 -3.38 -12.66 16.24
N VAL A 214 -4.25 -12.36 15.27
CA VAL A 214 -5.37 -13.22 14.83
C VAL A 214 -6.31 -13.58 16.00
N ALA A 215 -6.43 -12.68 16.98
CA ALA A 215 -7.37 -12.81 18.08
C ALA A 215 -8.71 -12.17 17.69
N ASP A 216 -9.74 -13.00 17.59
CA ASP A 216 -11.13 -12.54 17.45
C ASP A 216 -11.69 -11.98 18.78
N ALA A 217 -12.94 -11.53 18.76
CA ALA A 217 -13.58 -10.91 19.92
C ALA A 217 -13.68 -11.88 21.12
N ASP A 218 -14.00 -13.16 20.87
CA ASP A 218 -14.15 -14.16 21.91
C ASP A 218 -12.79 -14.49 22.55
N ARG A 219 -11.75 -14.66 21.73
CA ARG A 219 -10.38 -14.86 22.22
C ARG A 219 -9.87 -13.66 23.00
N TYR A 220 -10.13 -12.45 22.51
CA TYR A 220 -9.72 -11.23 23.21
C TYR A 220 -10.42 -11.09 24.56
N ALA A 221 -11.71 -11.41 24.64
CA ALA A 221 -12.46 -11.42 25.90
C ALA A 221 -11.93 -12.44 26.90
N ALA A 222 -11.59 -13.65 26.45
CA ALA A 222 -10.96 -14.68 27.30
C ALA A 222 -9.61 -14.21 27.86
N LEU A 223 -8.75 -13.60 27.03
CA LEU A 223 -7.46 -13.05 27.46
C LEU A 223 -7.63 -11.91 28.46
N ALA A 224 -8.58 -11.00 28.21
CA ALA A 224 -8.88 -9.90 29.12
C ALA A 224 -9.36 -10.40 30.49
N LYS A 225 -10.19 -11.45 30.51
CA LYS A 225 -10.64 -12.10 31.75
C LYS A 225 -9.47 -12.74 32.50
N GLU A 226 -8.62 -13.49 31.81
CA GLU A 226 -7.44 -14.10 32.43
C GLU A 226 -6.50 -13.04 33.03
N MET A 227 -6.33 -11.90 32.35
CA MET A 227 -5.56 -10.77 32.86
C MET A 227 -6.20 -10.17 34.12
N LEU A 228 -7.52 -10.02 34.14
CA LEU A 228 -8.26 -9.55 35.31
C LEU A 228 -8.16 -10.52 36.49
N ASP A 229 -8.29 -11.82 36.25
CA ASP A 229 -8.21 -12.85 37.29
C ASP A 229 -6.80 -12.92 37.92
N LYS A 230 -5.76 -12.50 37.18
CA LYS A 230 -4.38 -12.40 37.67
C LYS A 230 -4.03 -11.04 38.25
N ALA A 231 -4.88 -10.03 38.07
CA ALA A 231 -4.62 -8.70 38.59
C ALA A 231 -4.73 -8.74 40.13
N ALA A 232 -3.64 -8.37 40.80
CA ALA A 232 -3.67 -8.06 42.23
C ALA A 232 -3.78 -6.54 42.38
N ASP A 233 -4.50 -6.08 43.40
CA ASP A 233 -4.44 -4.67 43.78
C ASP A 233 -2.99 -4.34 44.16
N PRO A 234 -2.46 -3.19 43.71
CA PRO A 234 -1.18 -2.72 44.21
C PRO A 234 -1.32 -2.37 45.70
N ASP A 235 -0.52 -3.03 46.54
CA ASP A 235 -0.34 -2.71 47.98
C ASP A 235 0.05 -1.24 48.20
#